data_AF-A0A964G852-F1
#
_entry.id   AF-A0A964G852-F1
#
_cell.length_a   1.000
_cell.length_b   1.000
_cell.length_c   1.000
_cell.angle_alpha   90.00
_cell.angle_beta   90.00
_cell.angle_gamma   90.00
#
_symmetry.space_group_name_H-M   'P 1'
#
loop_
_entity.id
_entity.type
_entity.pdbx_description
1 polymer ?
#
loop_
_entity_poly.entity_id
_entity_poly.type
_entity_poly.pdbx_seq_one_letter_code
_entity_poly.pdbx_strand_id
1 'polypeptide(L)'
;MTGKDLHQLLLEKWGKSYDIRLRRTRGKIFVQVMWKYLEQVSFPMTEADYFEHLDAVANYLNGWGSTEQVREYIVTTRDRPRLGKAVSIPLDLGERASEWLLDEF
;
A
#
# COMPACT_ATOMS: atom_id res chain seq x y z
N MET A 1 1.21 12.16 -2.59
CA MET A 1 0.26 11.43 -1.73
C MET A 1 0.89 11.26 -0.37
N THR A 2 0.16 11.53 0.70
CA THR A 2 0.59 11.34 2.10
C THR A 2 0.05 10.03 2.66
N GLY A 3 0.50 9.62 3.85
CA GLY A 3 -0.06 8.48 4.58
C GLY A 3 -1.53 8.71 4.95
N LYS A 4 -1.93 9.95 5.24
CA LYS A 4 -3.34 10.32 5.46
C LYS A 4 -4.18 10.13 4.20
N ASP A 5 -3.64 10.47 3.02
CA ASP A 5 -4.35 10.24 1.76
C ASP A 5 -4.53 8.74 1.48
N LEU A 6 -3.52 7.90 1.80
CA LEU A 6 -3.62 6.44 1.71
C LEU A 6 -4.67 5.90 2.67
N HIS A 7 -4.65 6.34 3.94
CA HIS A 7 -5.65 5.96 4.94
C HIS A 7 -7.06 6.27 4.45
N GLN A 8 -7.29 7.50 4.00
CA GLN A 8 -8.57 7.95 3.48
C GLN A 8 -9.02 7.12 2.28
N LEU A 9 -8.12 6.82 1.34
CA LEU A 9 -8.41 5.99 0.17
C LEU A 9 -8.87 4.57 0.57
N LEU A 10 -8.19 3.95 1.54
CA LEU A 10 -8.56 2.61 2.04
C LEU A 10 -9.91 2.66 2.77
N LEU A 11 -10.13 3.68 3.59
CA LEU A 11 -11.34 3.88 4.36
C LEU A 11 -12.55 4.14 3.44
N GLU A 12 -12.43 4.99 2.44
CA GLU A 12 -13.47 5.25 1.44
C GLU A 12 -13.81 4.00 0.62
N LYS A 13 -12.79 3.23 0.24
CA LYS A 13 -12.98 2.05 -0.60
C LYS A 13 -13.63 0.88 0.15
N TRP A 14 -13.17 0.60 1.36
CA TRP A 14 -13.52 -0.64 2.07
C TRP A 14 -14.01 -0.45 3.51
N GLY A 15 -14.08 0.80 4.01
CA GLY A 15 -14.61 1.11 5.34
C GLY A 15 -13.71 0.66 6.49
N LYS A 16 -12.42 0.40 6.23
CA LYS A 16 -11.44 -0.09 7.22
C LYS A 16 -10.05 0.48 6.97
N SER A 17 -9.31 0.68 8.05
CA SER A 17 -7.93 1.18 8.05
C SER A 17 -6.94 0.01 7.83
N TYR A 18 -6.97 -0.59 6.64
CA TYR A 18 -6.13 -1.75 6.32
C TYR A 18 -4.63 -1.45 6.40
N ASP A 19 -3.86 -2.47 6.79
CA ASP A 19 -2.40 -2.51 6.59
C ASP A 19 -2.08 -2.61 5.10
N ILE A 20 -0.97 -2.00 4.69
CA ILE A 20 -0.47 -1.95 3.32
C ILE A 20 1.01 -2.30 3.33
N ARG A 21 1.46 -3.16 2.43
CA ARG A 21 2.86 -3.59 2.37
C ARG A 21 3.41 -3.48 0.98
N LEU A 22 4.69 -3.15 0.90
CA LEU A 22 5.45 -3.21 -0.33
C LEU A 22 6.14 -4.57 -0.39
N ARG A 23 5.98 -5.30 -1.50
CA ARG A 23 6.59 -6.61 -1.70
C ARG A 23 7.29 -6.68 -3.04
N ARG A 24 8.58 -6.99 -3.03
CA ARG A 24 9.35 -7.29 -4.24
C ARG A 24 9.34 -8.78 -4.53
N THR A 25 9.03 -9.19 -5.75
CA THR A 25 9.16 -10.58 -6.21
C THR A 25 9.43 -10.66 -7.70
N ARG A 26 10.39 -11.49 -8.10
CA ARG A 26 10.77 -11.72 -9.52
C ARG A 26 10.98 -10.42 -10.31
N GLY A 27 11.65 -9.44 -9.71
CA GLY A 27 11.93 -8.14 -10.35
C GLY A 27 10.74 -7.18 -10.41
N LYS A 28 9.59 -7.50 -9.82
CA LYS A 28 8.41 -6.64 -9.77
C LYS A 28 8.13 -6.19 -8.34
N ILE A 29 7.61 -4.98 -8.18
CA ILE A 29 7.08 -4.48 -6.91
C ILE A 29 5.56 -4.63 -6.91
N PHE A 30 5.03 -5.02 -5.77
CA PHE A 30 3.60 -5.09 -5.51
C PHE A 30 3.26 -4.27 -4.28
N VAL A 31 2.17 -3.53 -4.36
CA VAL A 31 1.48 -2.97 -3.20
C VAL A 31 0.44 -3.97 -2.76
N GLN A 32 0.53 -4.45 -1.52
CA GLN A 32 -0.36 -5.43 -0.95
C GLN A 32 -1.21 -4.79 0.12
N VAL A 33 -2.50 -4.61 -0.14
CA VAL A 33 -3.47 -4.27 0.91
C VAL A 33 -3.82 -5.53 1.67
N MET A 34 -3.34 -5.61 2.90
CA MET A 34 -3.48 -6.75 3.78
C MET A 34 -4.90 -6.81 4.35
N TRP A 35 -5.29 -7.97 4.89
CA TRP A 35 -6.63 -8.15 5.49
C TRP A 35 -6.71 -7.75 6.97
N LYS A 36 -5.58 -7.44 7.59
CA LYS A 36 -5.52 -6.87 8.94
C LYS A 36 -5.74 -5.36 8.84
N TYR A 37 -6.45 -4.78 9.81
CA TYR A 37 -6.76 -3.37 9.86
C TYR A 37 -6.68 -2.84 11.29
N LEU A 38 -6.42 -1.54 11.44
CA LEU A 38 -6.12 -0.89 12.72
C LEU A 38 -7.17 -1.15 13.80
N GLU A 39 -8.44 -1.23 13.42
CA GLU A 39 -9.56 -1.44 14.35
C GLU A 39 -9.64 -2.87 14.91
N GLN A 40 -8.74 -3.79 14.52
CA GLN A 40 -8.65 -5.14 15.13
C GLN A 40 -7.86 -5.09 16.44
N VAL A 41 -8.37 -5.75 17.49
CA VAL A 41 -7.67 -5.88 18.78
C VAL A 41 -6.27 -6.49 18.64
N SER A 42 -6.09 -7.42 17.68
CA SER A 42 -4.81 -8.09 17.41
C SER A 42 -3.99 -7.42 16.31
N PHE A 43 -4.26 -6.14 15.99
CA PHE A 43 -3.45 -5.40 15.02
C PHE A 43 -2.04 -5.16 15.60
N PRO A 44 -0.96 -5.36 14.81
CA PRO A 44 0.40 -5.40 15.36
C PRO A 44 1.04 -4.03 15.60
N MET A 45 0.39 -2.94 15.21
CA MET A 45 0.92 -1.58 15.26
C MET A 45 0.00 -0.70 16.12
N THR A 46 0.56 0.30 16.79
CA THR A 46 -0.24 1.38 17.38
C THR A 46 -0.81 2.29 16.27
N GLU A 47 -1.75 3.18 16.61
CA GLU A 47 -2.26 4.17 15.66
C GLU A 47 -1.15 5.10 15.13
N ALA A 48 -0.22 5.51 16.00
CA ALA A 48 0.91 6.34 15.60
C ALA A 48 1.82 5.60 14.62
N ASP A 49 2.23 4.37 14.96
CA ASP A 49 3.08 3.54 14.09
C ASP A 49 2.39 3.23 12.76
N TYR A 50 1.07 3.07 12.77
CA TYR A 50 0.28 2.85 11.55
C TYR A 50 0.37 4.03 10.60
N PHE A 51 0.20 5.27 11.07
CA PHE A 51 0.29 6.44 10.21
C PHE A 51 1.73 6.71 9.74
N GLU A 52 2.72 6.48 10.60
CA GLU A 52 4.14 6.55 10.21
C GLU A 52 4.47 5.54 9.10
N HIS A 53 3.98 4.30 9.24
CA HIS A 53 4.09 3.27 8.23
C HIS A 53 3.40 3.65 6.91
N LEU A 54 2.19 4.22 6.97
CA LEU A 54 1.50 4.70 5.78
C LEU A 54 2.27 5.85 5.10
N ASP A 55 2.85 6.79 5.86
CA ASP A 55 3.67 7.86 5.31
C ASP A 55 4.92 7.30 4.62
N ALA A 56 5.59 6.31 5.21
CA ALA A 56 6.72 5.63 4.57
C ALA A 56 6.31 4.98 3.24
N VAL A 57 5.20 4.23 3.22
CA VAL A 57 4.69 3.63 1.97
C VAL A 57 4.34 4.70 0.95
N ALA A 58 3.66 5.77 1.36
CA ALA A 58 3.31 6.87 0.47
C ALA A 58 4.55 7.54 -0.14
N ASN A 59 5.62 7.72 0.65
CA ASN A 59 6.89 8.28 0.18
C ASN A 59 7.53 7.42 -0.92
N TYR A 60 7.55 6.10 -0.77
CA TYR A 60 8.02 5.21 -1.83
C TYR A 60 7.16 5.30 -3.09
N LEU A 61 5.83 5.29 -2.95
CA LEU A 61 4.92 5.44 -4.09
C LEU A 61 5.13 6.77 -4.83
N ASN A 62 5.38 7.86 -4.10
CA ASN A 62 5.73 9.16 -4.67
C ASN A 62 7.06 9.10 -5.43
N GLY A 63 8.12 8.55 -4.80
CA GLY A 63 9.45 8.44 -5.42
C GLY A 63 9.43 7.61 -6.71
N TRP A 64 8.58 6.58 -6.75
CA TRP A 64 8.37 5.74 -7.92
C TRP A 64 7.39 6.32 -8.96
N GLY A 65 6.72 7.44 -8.67
CA GLY A 65 5.69 7.99 -9.55
C GLY A 65 4.47 7.07 -9.76
N SER A 66 4.19 6.17 -8.82
CA SER A 66 3.18 5.10 -8.93
C SER A 66 1.88 5.39 -8.17
N THR A 67 1.77 6.58 -7.57
CA THR A 67 0.62 6.97 -6.73
C THR A 67 -0.72 6.91 -7.47
N GLU A 68 -0.77 7.42 -8.71
CA GLU A 68 -2.01 7.43 -9.50
C GLU A 68 -2.44 6.02 -9.90
N GLN A 69 -1.47 5.16 -10.29
CA GLN A 69 -1.74 3.76 -10.59
C GLN A 69 -2.37 3.04 -9.38
N VAL A 70 -1.82 3.26 -8.18
CA VAL A 70 -2.37 2.67 -6.94
C VAL A 70 -3.76 3.20 -6.63
N ARG A 71 -3.97 4.52 -6.75
CA ARG A 71 -5.28 5.15 -6.56
C ARG A 71 -6.32 4.57 -7.51
N GLU A 72 -6.04 4.58 -8.82
CA GLU A 72 -6.94 4.10 -9.85
C GLU A 72 -7.28 2.62 -9.63
N TYR A 73 -6.28 1.79 -9.33
CA TYR A 73 -6.51 0.38 -9.05
C TYR A 73 -7.42 0.16 -7.84
N ILE A 74 -7.18 0.86 -6.72
CA ILE A 74 -8.00 0.72 -5.52
C ILE A 74 -9.44 1.18 -5.79
N VAL A 75 -9.63 2.31 -6.47
CA VAL A 75 -10.96 2.83 -6.78
C VAL A 75 -11.73 1.87 -7.70
N THR A 76 -11.09 1.31 -8.72
CA THR A 76 -11.76 0.51 -9.76
C THR A 76 -11.89 -0.97 -9.42
N THR A 77 -11.01 -1.53 -8.60
CA THR A 77 -11.02 -2.98 -8.32
C THR A 77 -12.29 -3.42 -7.60
N ARG A 78 -12.78 -4.62 -7.94
CA ARG A 78 -13.85 -5.31 -7.21
C ARG A 78 -13.32 -6.19 -6.08
N ASP A 79 -12.00 -6.38 -6.03
CA ASP A 79 -11.37 -7.17 -4.99
C ASP A 79 -11.46 -6.46 -3.64
N ARG A 80 -11.43 -7.29 -2.59
CA ARG A 80 -11.44 -6.85 -1.20
C ARG A 80 -10.45 -7.70 -0.42
N PRO A 81 -9.69 -7.11 0.52
CA PRO A 81 -8.84 -7.89 1.42
C PRO A 81 -9.70 -8.87 2.24
N ARG A 82 -9.29 -10.14 2.29
CA ARG A 82 -9.98 -11.21 3.02
C ARG A 82 -8.97 -12.02 3.82
N LEU A 83 -9.41 -12.72 4.86
CA LEU A 83 -8.52 -13.52 5.70
C LEU A 83 -7.61 -14.43 4.85
N GLY A 84 -6.30 -14.23 4.94
CA GLY A 84 -5.29 -14.97 4.17
C GLY A 84 -5.07 -14.50 2.71
N LYS A 85 -5.84 -13.51 2.22
CA LYS A 85 -5.77 -13.01 0.84
C LYS A 85 -5.70 -11.48 0.80
N ALA A 86 -4.53 -10.96 0.45
CA ALA A 86 -4.32 -9.54 0.18
C ALA A 86 -4.85 -9.14 -1.20
N VAL A 87 -5.21 -7.86 -1.36
CA VAL A 87 -5.35 -7.25 -2.69
C VAL A 87 -3.96 -6.85 -3.15
N SER A 88 -3.46 -7.45 -4.23
CA SER A 88 -2.08 -7.29 -4.68
C SER A 88 -2.05 -6.49 -5.98
N ILE A 89 -1.56 -5.26 -5.90
CA ILE A 89 -1.47 -4.30 -7.01
C ILE A 89 -0.06 -4.39 -7.60
N PRO A 90 0.11 -4.90 -8.83
CA PRO A 90 1.40 -4.84 -9.50
C PRO A 90 1.72 -3.39 -9.85
N LEU A 91 2.91 -2.91 -9.49
CA LEU A 91 3.37 -1.61 -9.94
C LEU A 91 4.08 -1.74 -11.28
N ASP A 92 3.75 -0.82 -12.20
CA ASP A 92 4.47 -0.66 -13.45
C ASP A 92 5.39 0.55 -13.30
N LEU A 93 6.67 0.28 -13.03
CA LEU A 93 7.64 1.31 -12.69
C LEU A 93 8.46 1.80 -13.91
N GLY A 94 8.20 1.23 -15.10
CA GLY A 94 8.97 1.52 -16.31
C GLY A 94 10.49 1.40 -16.12
N GLU A 95 11.26 2.10 -16.95
CA GLU A 95 12.73 2.08 -16.88
C GLU A 95 13.32 2.96 -15.75
N ARG A 96 12.52 3.90 -15.22
CA ARG A 96 12.90 4.82 -14.12
C ARG A 96 12.97 4.16 -12.75
N ALA A 97 12.49 2.91 -12.64
CA ALA A 97 12.53 2.11 -11.42
C ALA A 97 13.95 1.86 -10.89
N SER A 98 14.94 1.91 -11.78
CA SER A 98 16.31 1.48 -11.52
C SER A 98 17.02 2.30 -10.44
N GLU A 99 16.65 3.58 -10.26
CA GLU A 99 17.30 4.48 -9.28
C GLU A 99 16.85 4.20 -7.84
N TRP A 100 15.64 3.66 -7.65
CA TRP A 100 15.04 3.45 -6.32
C TRP A 100 15.01 1.97 -5.90
N LEU A 101 15.26 1.04 -6.83
CA LEU A 101 15.35 -0.39 -6.55
C LEU A 101 16.68 -0.81 -5.90
N LEU A 102 17.59 0.15 -5.70
CA LEU A 102 18.93 -0.03 -5.16
C LEU A 102 18.98 0.14 -3.63
N ASP A 103 17.98 0.79 -3.03
CA ASP A 103 17.90 0.90 -1.58
C ASP A 103 17.20 -0.34 -1.01
N GLU A 104 17.93 -1.12 -0.23
CA GLU A 104 17.45 -2.33 0.46
C GLU A 104 16.34 -1.95 1.46
N PHE A 105 15.14 -2.49 1.25
CA PHE A 105 14.02 -2.46 2.19
C PHE A 105 14.13 -3.56 3.24
#